data_AF-A0A011NRZ0-F1
#
_entry.id   AF-A0A011NRZ0-F1
#
_cell.length_a   1.000
_cell.length_b   1.000
_cell.length_c   1.000
_cell.angle_alpha   90.00
_cell.angle_beta   90.00
_cell.angle_gamma   90.00
#
_symmetry.space_group_name_H-M   'P 1'
#
loop_
_entity.id
_entity.type
_entity.pdbx_description
1 polymer ?
#
loop_
_entity_poly.entity_id
_entity_poly.type
_entity_poly.pdbx_seq_one_letter_code
_entity_poly.pdbx_strand_id
1 'polypeptide(L)'
;MVGESKPGVFFVDQAAGNKEVSTSTEVEKKLSFTLDPGQTRYVRTVIGLGFFVGRVYPELVDDATGQKEVEDASYIGPPLRQAAKAEAKAQ
;
A
#
# COMPACT_ATOMS: atom_id res chain seq x y z
N MET A 1 10.41 -7.80 5.05
CA MET A 1 10.70 -7.59 3.62
C MET A 1 10.24 -6.19 3.28
N VAL A 2 11.13 -5.33 2.77
CA VAL A 2 10.76 -4.00 2.25
C VAL A 2 10.12 -4.23 0.87
N GLY A 3 8.93 -3.69 0.63
CA GLY A 3 8.25 -3.83 -0.66
C GLY A 3 9.00 -3.08 -1.77
N GLU A 4 8.96 -3.61 -2.99
CA GLU A 4 9.48 -2.92 -4.18
C GLU A 4 8.35 -2.08 -4.79
N SER A 5 8.59 -0.79 -5.00
CA SER A 5 7.59 0.10 -5.62
C SER A 5 7.61 -0.06 -7.13
N LYS A 6 6.58 -0.69 -7.71
CA LYS A 6 6.33 -0.78 -9.15
C LYS A 6 5.02 -0.07 -9.51
N PRO A 7 4.82 0.41 -10.75
CA PRO A 7 3.53 0.93 -11.18
C PRO A 7 2.44 -0.15 -11.04
N GLY A 8 1.40 0.12 -10.26
CA GLY A 8 0.31 -0.81 -9.98
C GLY A 8 -0.15 -0.76 -8.52
N VAL A 9 -1.01 -1.71 -8.14
CA VAL A 9 -1.52 -1.87 -6.77
C VAL A 9 -1.06 -3.19 -6.15
N PHE A 10 -0.79 -3.17 -4.85
CA PHE A 10 -0.62 -4.37 -4.03
C PHE A 10 -1.31 -4.18 -2.68
N PHE A 11 -1.58 -5.30 -1.99
CA PHE A 11 -2.19 -5.29 -0.66
C PHE A 11 -1.27 -5.98 0.34
N VAL A 12 -1.27 -5.50 1.58
CA VAL A 12 -0.55 -6.09 2.70
C VAL A 12 -1.46 -6.10 3.92
N ASP A 13 -1.85 -7.29 4.36
CA ASP A 13 -2.61 -7.44 5.59
C ASP A 13 -1.70 -7.18 6.80
N GLN A 14 -2.16 -6.31 7.69
CA GLN A 14 -1.44 -5.93 8.90
C GLN A 14 -2.42 -5.95 10.08
N ALA A 15 -1.95 -6.40 11.24
CA ALA A 15 -2.72 -6.30 12.47
C ALA A 15 -3.09 -4.84 12.78
N ALA A 16 -4.20 -4.61 13.49
CA ALA A 16 -4.60 -3.26 13.90
C ALA A 16 -3.51 -2.54 14.72
N GLY A 17 -3.56 -1.21 14.71
CA GLY A 17 -2.64 -0.32 15.44
C GLY A 17 -1.92 0.67 14.53
N ASN A 18 -0.93 1.35 15.10
CA ASN A 18 -0.17 2.36 14.39
C ASN A 18 0.75 1.73 13.35
N LYS A 19 0.70 2.26 12.13
CA LYS A 19 1.51 1.86 10.99
C LYS A 19 2.31 3.03 10.47
N GLU A 20 3.46 2.71 9.91
CA GLU A 20 4.32 3.64 9.20
C GLU A 20 4.61 3.05 7.82
N VAL A 21 4.37 3.84 6.78
CA VAL A 21 4.83 3.57 5.43
C VAL A 21 6.01 4.48 5.17
N SER A 22 7.17 3.89 4.85
CA SER A 22 8.36 4.63 4.45
C SER A 22 8.69 4.37 2.98
N THR A 23 9.02 5.44 2.26
CA THR A 23 9.52 5.40 0.89
C THR A 23 10.88 6.08 0.87
N SER A 24 11.88 5.41 0.30
CA SER A 24 13.25 5.92 0.28
C SER A 24 13.75 6.00 -1.16
N THR A 25 14.03 7.22 -1.62
CA THR A 25 14.78 7.49 -2.86
C THR A 25 16.02 8.32 -2.57
N GLU A 26 16.12 9.56 -3.04
CA GLU A 26 17.16 10.52 -2.60
C GLU A 26 16.97 10.90 -1.12
N VAL A 27 15.71 10.89 -0.68
CA VAL A 27 15.31 11.22 0.68
C VAL A 27 14.31 10.20 1.18
N GLU A 28 14.31 9.97 2.48
CA GLU A 28 13.28 9.15 3.14
C GLU A 28 12.04 10.00 3.43
N LYS A 29 10.88 9.47 3.07
CA LYS A 29 9.56 10.01 3.42
C LYS A 29 8.78 8.97 4.19
N LYS A 30 8.02 9.43 5.18
CA LYS A 30 7.26 8.60 6.11
C LYS A 30 5.84 9.12 6.19
N LEU A 31 4.89 8.19 6.19
CA LEU A 31 3.48 8.43 6.45
C LEU A 31 3.06 7.51 7.60
N SER A 32 2.60 8.11 8.69
CA SER A 32 2.08 7.37 9.85
C SER A 32 0.56 7.48 9.90
N PHE A 33 -0.12 6.36 10.19
CA PHE A 33 -1.57 6.31 10.36
C PHE A 33 -1.98 5.18 11.30
N THR A 34 -3.20 5.25 11.81
CA THR A 34 -3.79 4.18 12.62
C THR A 34 -4.67 3.30 11.74
N LEU A 35 -4.46 1.99 11.85
CA LEU A 35 -5.25 0.96 11.19
C LEU A 35 -6.20 0.32 12.22
N ASP A 36 -7.50 0.51 12.03
CA ASP A 36 -8.52 -0.12 12.89
C ASP A 36 -8.74 -1.60 12.50
N PRO A 37 -9.30 -2.44 13.40
CA PRO A 37 -9.60 -3.83 13.08
C PRO A 37 -10.53 -3.96 11.86
N GLY A 38 -10.12 -4.72 10.85
CA GLY A 38 -10.88 -4.92 9.61
C GLY A 38 -10.93 -3.71 8.67
N GLN A 39 -10.23 -2.62 9.01
CA GLN A 39 -10.16 -1.43 8.18
C GLN A 39 -9.21 -1.65 6.99
N THR A 40 -9.55 -1.06 5.86
CA THR A 40 -8.65 -0.91 4.72
C THR A 40 -8.20 0.56 4.65
N ARG A 41 -6.91 0.80 4.44
CA ARG A 41 -6.35 2.15 4.26
C ARG A 41 -5.66 2.22 2.92
N TYR A 42 -5.93 3.29 2.16
CA TYR A 42 -5.39 3.50 0.84
C TYR A 42 -4.21 4.47 0.91
N VAL A 43 -3.03 4.00 0.51
CA VAL A 43 -1.82 4.82 0.45
C VAL A 43 -1.40 4.97 -1.00
N ARG A 44 -1.51 6.20 -1.51
CA ARG A 44 -1.06 6.57 -2.86
C ARG A 44 0.41 6.97 -2.81
N THR A 45 1.19 6.54 -3.79
CA THR A 45 2.57 7.00 -3.98
C THR A 45 2.65 7.96 -5.17
N VAL A 46 3.00 9.22 -4.91
CA VAL A 46 3.14 10.25 -5.95
C VAL A 46 4.62 10.52 -6.20
N ILE A 47 5.01 10.58 -7.47
CA ILE A 47 6.36 10.99 -7.86
C ILE A 47 6.39 12.52 -8.02
N GLY A 48 7.16 13.19 -7.17
CA GLY A 48 7.49 14.61 -7.32
C GLY A 48 8.87 14.82 -7.93
N LEU A 49 9.12 16.07 -8.34
CA LEU A 49 10.42 16.49 -8.87
C LEU A 49 11.53 16.30 -7.81
N GLY A 50 12.56 15.55 -8.17
CA GLY A 50 13.83 15.45 -7.45
C GLY A 50 14.97 16.01 -8.28
N PHE A 51 16.17 16.13 -7.70
CA PHE A 51 17.29 16.80 -8.36
C PHE A 51 18.04 15.83 -9.31
N PHE A 52 18.14 14.54 -8.95
CA PHE A 52 18.68 13.48 -9.79
C PHE A 52 17.76 12.24 -9.88
N VAL A 53 16.98 11.93 -8.85
CA VAL A 53 15.99 10.83 -8.83
C VAL A 53 14.63 11.36 -8.34
N GLY A 54 13.53 10.95 -8.98
CA GLY A 54 12.18 11.33 -8.54
C GLY A 54 11.94 11.03 -7.07
N ARG A 55 11.30 11.96 -6.36
CA ARG A 55 10.96 11.79 -4.95
C ARG A 55 9.60 11.12 -4.83
N VAL A 56 9.53 10.03 -4.07
CA VAL A 56 8.26 9.35 -3.82
C VAL A 56 7.65 9.90 -2.54
N TYR A 57 6.40 10.34 -2.62
CA TYR A 57 5.61 10.85 -1.50
C TYR A 57 4.44 9.89 -1.23
N PRO A 58 4.41 9.23 -0.06
CA PRO A 58 3.27 8.45 0.37
C PRO A 58 2.19 9.38 0.93
N GLU A 59 0.97 9.22 0.45
CA GLU A 59 -0.19 10.01 0.87
C GLU A 59 -1.34 9.09 1.28
N LEU A 60 -1.95 9.36 2.43
CA LEU A 60 -3.18 8.69 2.84
C LEU A 60 -4.35 9.33 2.09
N VAL A 61 -5.06 8.56 1.29
CA VAL A 61 -6.28 9.02 0.59
C VAL A 61 -7.52 8.44 1.26
N ASP A 62 -8.66 9.08 1.03
CA ASP A 62 -9.96 8.58 1.48
C ASP A 62 -10.37 7.32 0.68
N ASP A 63 -11.34 6.58 1.23
CA ASP A 63 -11.78 5.30 0.67
C ASP A 63 -12.36 5.45 -0.75
N ALA A 64 -13.09 6.53 -1.04
CA ALA A 64 -13.72 6.70 -2.35
C ALA A 64 -12.66 6.98 -3.42
N THR A 65 -11.68 7.84 -3.12
CA THR A 65 -10.54 8.10 -3.99
C THR A 65 -9.70 6.83 -4.19
N GLY A 66 -9.37 6.15 -3.10
CA GLY A 66 -8.54 4.95 -3.13
C GLY A 66 -9.17 3.80 -3.90
N GLN A 67 -10.47 3.53 -3.72
CA GLN A 67 -11.19 2.50 -4.47
C GLN A 67 -11.15 2.77 -5.98
N LYS A 68 -11.43 4.00 -6.38
CA LYS A 68 -11.41 4.39 -7.79
C LYS A 68 -10.02 4.25 -8.41
N GLU A 69 -8.97 4.71 -7.72
CA GLU A 69 -7.60 4.59 -8.22
C GLU A 69 -7.14 3.14 -8.34
N VAL A 70 -7.63 2.26 -7.44
CA VAL A 70 -7.34 0.82 -7.48
C VAL A 70 -8.05 0.11 -8.63
N GLU A 71 -9.28 0.52 -8.98
CA GLU A 71 -10.02 -0.02 -10.14
C GLU A 71 -9.27 0.21 -11.46
N ASP A 72 -8.61 1.36 -11.59
CA ASP A 72 -7.83 1.73 -12.77
C ASP A 72 -6.41 1.11 -12.78
N ALA A 73 -5.99 0.47 -11.68
CA ALA A 73 -4.63 -0.03 -11.49
C ALA A 73 -4.49 -1.55 -11.70
N SER A 74 -3.37 -1.95 -12.30
CA SER A 74 -2.99 -3.36 -12.41
C SER A 74 -2.45 -3.90 -11.08
N TYR A 75 -2.92 -5.09 -10.66
CA TYR A 75 -2.37 -5.77 -9.49
C TYR A 75 -0.95 -6.29 -9.75
N ILE A 76 0.00 -5.92 -8.87
CA ILE A 76 1.43 -6.24 -8.96
C ILE A 76 1.97 -6.93 -7.70
N GLY A 77 1.10 -7.25 -6.75
CA GLY A 77 1.49 -7.97 -5.53
C GLY A 77 1.87 -9.43 -5.80
N PRO A 78 2.34 -10.15 -4.77
CA PRO A 78 2.54 -11.59 -4.86
C PRO A 78 1.28 -12.28 -5.41
N PRO A 79 1.40 -13.41 -6.15
CA PRO A 79 0.23 -14.14 -6.61
C PRO A 79 -0.72 -14.36 -5.44
N LEU A 80 -1.98 -13.93 -5.62
CA LEU A 80 -3.04 -14.11 -4.62
C LEU A 80 -3.18 -15.62 -4.39
N ARG A 81 -2.45 -16.14 -3.41
CA ARG A 81 -2.38 -17.57 -3.12
C ARG A 81 -3.66 -17.93 -2.39
N GLN A 82 -4.78 -18.00 -3.12
CA GLN A 82 -6.13 -18.32 -2.63
C GLN A 82 -6.26 -18.18 -1.11
N ALA A 83 -6.16 -16.95 -0.58
CA ALA A 83 -6.29 -16.71 0.86
C ALA A 83 -7.63 -17.24 1.41
N ALA A 84 -8.59 -17.54 0.53
CA ALA A 84 -9.87 -18.19 0.83
C ALA A 84 -9.85 -19.73 0.97
N LYS A 85 -8.83 -20.47 0.52
CA LYS A 85 -8.85 -21.96 0.60
C LYS A 85 -8.26 -22.55 1.88
N ALA A 86 -7.65 -21.75 2.75
CA ALA A 86 -7.10 -22.25 4.02
C ALA A 86 -8.09 -22.15 5.20
N GLU A 87 -8.97 -21.14 5.24
CA GLU A 87 -9.94 -21.00 6.33
C GLU A 87 -11.21 -21.86 6.15
N ALA A 88 -11.56 -22.24 4.92
CA ALA A 88 -12.73 -23.09 4.66
C ALA A 88 -12.50 -24.60 4.88
N LYS A 89 -11.30 -25.04 5.29
CA LYS A 89 -10.99 -26.46 5.55
C LYS A 89 -10.57 -26.75 7.00
N ALA A 90 -10.72 -25.78 7.90
CA ALA A 90 -10.37 -25.91 9.31
C ALA A 90 -11.58 -25.78 10.26
N GLN A 91 -12.81 -25.87 9.74
CA GLN A 91 -14.03 -26.03 10.54
C GLN A 91 -14.73 -27.33 10.16
#